data_AF-A0A8C3SQ17-F1
#
_entry.id   AF-A0A8C3SQ17-F1
#
_cell.length_a   1.000
_cell.length_b   1.000
_cell.length_c   1.000
_cell.angle_alpha   90.00
_cell.angle_beta   90.00
_cell.angle_gamma   90.00
#
_symmetry.space_group_name_H-M   'P 1'
#
loop_
_entity.id
_entity.type
_entity.pdbx_description
1 polymer ?
#
loop_
_entity_poly.entity_id
_entity_poly.type
_entity_poly.pdbx_seq_one_letter_code
_entity_poly.pdbx_strand_id
1 'polypeptide(L)'
;MRMSSCPLCRGTPALKPCNAFCLNVMKGCLARPAELDPEWNRFLDALIQVAERLEGPFNVELAADSIGVKISEGIMYLQENGVQTSAKVGGSRWWGETRGVVVGALLGGKLVAGVGAGRHCQGGSS
;
A
#
# COMPACT_ATOMS: atom_id res chain seq x y z
N MET A 1 42.46 18.44 -28.32
CA MET A 1 43.61 19.33 -28.57
C MET A 1 43.63 19.93 -29.98
N ARG A 2 43.56 19.14 -31.06
CA ARG A 2 43.59 19.69 -32.44
C ARG A 2 42.51 20.74 -32.74
N MET A 3 41.31 20.60 -32.17
CA MET A 3 40.21 21.54 -32.37
C MET A 3 40.51 22.98 -31.95
N SER A 4 41.18 23.16 -30.81
CA SER A 4 41.44 24.46 -30.21
C SER A 4 42.87 24.95 -30.44
N SER A 5 43.84 24.06 -30.56
CA SER A 5 45.26 24.41 -30.61
C SER A 5 45.81 24.58 -32.03
N CYS A 6 45.27 23.89 -33.04
CA CYS A 6 45.73 24.03 -34.43
C CYS A 6 45.66 25.46 -35.00
N PRO A 7 44.62 26.29 -34.75
CA PRO A 7 44.61 27.68 -35.23
C PRO A 7 45.73 28.53 -34.59
N LEU A 8 46.12 28.23 -33.35
CA LEU A 8 47.23 28.91 -32.67
C LEU A 8 48.58 28.59 -33.36
N CYS A 9 48.83 27.30 -33.62
CA CYS A 9 50.07 26.85 -34.28
C CYS A 9 50.17 27.27 -35.76
N ARG A 10 49.05 27.63 -36.40
CA ARG A 10 49.00 28.09 -37.79
C ARG A 10 48.97 29.61 -37.96
N GLY A 11 49.13 30.37 -36.87
CA GLY A 11 49.13 31.83 -36.91
C GLY A 11 47.75 32.44 -37.18
N THR A 12 46.68 31.68 -36.98
CA THR A 12 45.29 32.13 -37.14
C THR A 12 44.50 32.02 -35.81
N PRO A 13 44.95 32.67 -34.72
CA PRO A 13 44.38 32.45 -33.38
C PRO A 13 42.93 32.91 -33.23
N ALA A 14 42.48 33.86 -34.05
CA ALA A 14 41.11 34.39 -34.03
C ALA A 14 40.08 33.47 -34.71
N LEU A 15 40.52 32.42 -35.42
CA LEU A 15 39.63 31.54 -36.17
C LEU A 15 38.96 30.53 -35.23
N LYS A 16 37.64 30.63 -35.11
CA LYS A 16 36.83 29.69 -34.33
C LYS A 16 36.60 28.39 -35.12
N PRO A 17 36.62 27.20 -34.49
CA PRO A 17 36.29 25.95 -35.17
C PRO A 17 34.86 25.97 -35.71
N CYS A 18 34.67 25.41 -36.90
CA CYS A 18 33.35 25.25 -37.51
C CYS A 18 32.41 24.47 -36.58
N ASN A 19 31.12 24.80 -36.58
CA ASN A 19 30.12 24.15 -35.73
C ASN A 19 30.08 22.62 -35.93
N ALA A 20 29.99 22.17 -37.18
CA ALA A 20 29.97 20.74 -37.50
C ALA A 20 31.25 20.01 -37.03
N PHE A 21 32.42 20.65 -37.19
CA PHE A 21 33.69 20.09 -36.70
C PHE A 21 33.68 19.98 -35.17
N CYS A 22 33.22 21.03 -34.47
CA CYS A 22 33.00 21.06 -33.02
C CYS A 22 32.20 19.86 -32.53
N LEU A 23 31.00 19.69 -33.08
CA LEU A 23 30.08 18.64 -32.68
C LEU A 23 30.66 17.25 -32.95
N ASN A 24 31.37 17.05 -34.07
CA ASN A 24 31.95 15.74 -34.39
C ASN A 24 33.06 15.34 -33.42
N VAL A 25 33.94 16.28 -33.01
CA VAL A 25 34.95 15.97 -31.99
C VAL A 25 34.30 15.73 -30.63
N MET A 26 33.33 16.56 -30.24
CA MET A 26 32.64 16.41 -28.96
C MET A 26 31.86 15.10 -28.85
N LYS A 27 31.21 14.64 -29.92
CA LYS A 27 30.55 13.32 -29.99
C LYS A 27 31.54 12.18 -29.72
N GLY A 28 32.76 12.27 -30.26
CA GLY A 28 33.81 11.29 -29.98
C GLY A 28 34.32 11.36 -28.53
N CYS A 29 34.52 12.57 -27.99
CA CYS A 29 34.96 12.77 -26.60
C CYS A 29 33.92 12.27 -25.57
N LEU A 30 32.64 12.45 -25.89
CA LEU A 30 31.52 12.11 -25.02
C LEU A 30 30.84 10.78 -25.40
N ALA A 31 31.48 9.93 -26.22
CA ALA A 31 30.90 8.66 -26.64
C ALA A 31 30.52 7.77 -25.44
N ARG A 32 31.41 7.61 -24.46
CA ARG A 32 31.15 6.81 -23.25
C ARG A 32 30.01 7.37 -22.39
N PRO A 33 29.96 8.67 -22.05
CA PRO A 33 28.77 9.24 -21.41
C PRO A 33 27.48 9.13 -22.23
N ALA A 34 27.56 9.24 -23.57
CA ALA A 34 26.39 9.16 -24.44
C ALA A 34 25.76 7.76 -24.48
N GLU A 35 26.53 6.70 -24.25
CA GLU A 35 26.02 5.33 -24.11
C GLU A 35 25.08 5.17 -22.90
N LEU A 36 25.20 6.03 -21.88
CA LEU A 36 24.36 6.00 -20.68
C LEU A 36 23.02 6.71 -20.88
N ASP A 37 22.89 7.56 -21.90
CA ASP A 37 21.67 8.35 -22.18
C ASP A 37 20.36 7.54 -22.18
N PRO A 38 20.26 6.36 -22.85
CA PRO A 38 19.01 5.59 -22.82
C PRO A 38 18.64 5.06 -21.42
N GLU A 39 19.62 4.60 -20.63
CA GLU A 39 19.35 4.12 -19.28
C GLU A 39 19.04 5.26 -18.32
N TRP A 40 19.69 6.41 -18.51
CA TRP A 40 19.38 7.63 -17.76
C TRP A 40 17.94 8.08 -17.96
N ASN A 41 17.46 8.08 -19.21
CA ASN A 41 16.07 8.41 -19.51
C ASN A 41 15.10 7.41 -18.88
N ARG A 42 15.38 6.11 -18.95
CA ARG A 42 14.56 5.09 -18.26
C ARG A 42 14.53 5.27 -16.74
N PHE A 43 15.66 5.63 -16.14
CA PHE A 43 15.74 5.92 -14.72
C PHE A 43 14.88 7.13 -14.34
N LEU A 44 14.92 8.20 -15.14
CA LEU A 44 14.07 9.37 -14.95
C LEU A 44 12.58 9.02 -15.10
N ASP A 45 12.21 8.24 -16.11
CA ASP A 45 10.82 7.79 -16.31
C ASP A 45 10.32 6.97 -15.11
N ALA A 46 11.17 6.12 -14.54
CA ALA A 46 10.85 5.35 -13.34
C ALA A 46 10.72 6.25 -12.09
N LEU A 47 11.60 7.23 -11.93
CA LEU A 47 11.51 8.20 -10.84
C LEU A 47 10.23 9.03 -10.90
N ILE A 48 9.82 9.46 -12.10
CA ILE A 48 8.57 10.21 -12.28
C ILE A 48 7.38 9.34 -11.87
N GLN A 49 7.35 8.07 -12.29
CA GLN A 49 6.29 7.14 -11.87
C GLN A 49 6.24 6.96 -10.35
N VAL A 50 7.39 6.89 -9.68
CA VAL A 50 7.44 6.80 -8.21
C VAL A 50 6.93 8.10 -7.57
N ALA A 51 7.34 9.26 -8.07
CA ALA A 51 6.89 10.56 -7.58
C ALA A 51 5.37 10.73 -7.69
N GLU A 52 4.77 10.34 -8.82
CA GLU A 52 3.30 10.37 -9.00
C GLU A 52 2.56 9.50 -7.99
N ARG A 53 3.14 8.36 -7.58
CA ARG A 53 2.53 7.48 -6.58
C ARG A 53 2.65 8.01 -5.15
N LEU A 54 3.72 8.75 -4.86
CA LEU A 54 3.95 9.39 -3.58
C LEU A 54 3.11 10.67 -3.41
N GLU A 55 2.86 11.43 -4.46
CA GLU A 55 1.99 12.60 -4.41
C GLU A 55 0.50 12.23 -4.43
N GLY A 56 0.17 11.05 -4.96
CA GLY A 56 -1.19 10.54 -5.05
C GLY A 56 -1.80 10.05 -3.72
N PRO A 57 -3.08 9.63 -3.74
CA PRO A 57 -3.80 9.12 -2.57
C PRO A 57 -3.26 7.79 -2.01
N PHE A 58 -2.27 7.19 -2.69
CA PHE A 58 -1.52 6.02 -2.24
C PHE A 58 -0.18 6.38 -1.58
N ASN A 59 0.01 7.65 -1.20
CA ASN A 59 1.12 8.05 -0.37
C ASN A 59 1.16 7.11 0.86
N VAL A 60 2.29 6.45 1.04
CA VAL A 60 2.49 5.44 2.10
C VAL A 60 2.18 6.03 3.48
N GLU A 61 2.45 7.32 3.68
CA GLU A 61 2.21 8.03 4.93
C GLU A 61 0.71 8.25 5.17
N LEU A 62 -0.04 8.70 4.16
CA LEU A 62 -1.51 8.82 4.23
C LEU A 62 -2.19 7.46 4.42
N ALA A 63 -1.68 6.43 3.74
CA ALA A 63 -2.19 5.06 3.88
C ALA A 63 -1.94 4.53 5.30
N ALA A 64 -0.74 4.76 5.87
CA ALA A 64 -0.40 4.38 7.24
C ALA A 64 -1.27 5.11 8.27
N ASP A 65 -1.48 6.41 8.11
CA ASP A 65 -2.32 7.21 9.01
C ASP A 65 -3.79 6.76 8.99
N SER A 66 -4.31 6.36 7.83
CA SER A 66 -5.72 5.97 7.67
C SER A 66 -6.06 4.56 8.20
N ILE A 67 -5.05 3.73 8.51
CA ILE A 67 -5.27 2.30 8.83
C ILE A 67 -6.09 2.11 10.11
N GLY A 68 -5.83 2.92 11.13
CA GLY A 68 -6.55 2.85 12.41
C GLY A 68 -8.02 3.27 12.27
N VAL A 69 -8.29 4.28 11.45
CA VAL A 69 -9.66 4.74 11.15
C VAL A 69 -10.42 3.65 10.40
N LYS A 70 -9.82 3.01 9.40
CA LYS A 70 -10.44 1.93 8.62
C LYS A 70 -10.74 0.69 9.47
N ILE A 71 -9.85 0.32 10.40
CA ILE A 71 -10.11 -0.76 11.36
C ILE A 71 -11.31 -0.40 12.25
N SER A 72 -11.35 0.83 12.78
CA SER A 72 -12.44 1.30 13.64
C SER A 72 -13.79 1.32 12.89
N GLU A 73 -13.79 1.77 11.63
CA GLU A 73 -14.96 1.74 10.73
C GLU A 73 -15.47 0.29 10.53
N GLY A 74 -14.55 -0.67 10.30
CA GLY A 74 -14.89 -2.08 10.16
C GLY A 74 -15.47 -2.69 11.45
N ILE A 75 -14.93 -2.34 12.61
CA ILE A 75 -15.47 -2.77 13.91
C ILE A 75 -16.88 -2.19 14.12
N MET A 76 -17.07 -0.89 13.86
CA MET A 76 -18.37 -0.23 13.98
C MET A 76 -19.40 -0.88 13.05
N TYR A 77 -19.02 -1.16 11.80
CA TYR A 77 -19.87 -1.87 10.85
C TYR A 77 -20.30 -3.25 11.36
N LEU A 78 -19.38 -4.02 11.95
CA LEU A 78 -19.67 -5.32 12.55
C LEU A 78 -20.50 -5.23 13.82
N GLN A 79 -20.39 -4.16 14.60
CA GLN A 79 -21.25 -3.94 15.77
C GLN A 79 -22.68 -3.61 15.36
N GLU A 80 -22.87 -2.78 14.34
CA GLU A 80 -24.19 -2.39 13.82
C GLU A 80 -24.88 -3.54 13.07
N ASN A 81 -24.12 -4.29 12.26
CA ASN A 81 -24.67 -5.35 11.41
C ASN A 81 -24.48 -6.75 11.99
N GLY A 82 -23.82 -6.88 13.15
CA GLY A 82 -23.36 -8.16 13.69
C GLY A 82 -24.46 -9.20 13.87
N VAL A 83 -25.65 -8.78 14.29
CA VAL A 83 -26.81 -9.69 14.45
C VAL A 83 -27.28 -10.22 13.10
N GLN A 84 -27.35 -9.38 12.07
CA GLN A 84 -27.78 -9.77 10.74
C GLN A 84 -26.71 -10.63 10.05
N THR A 85 -25.44 -10.25 10.15
CA THR A 85 -24.30 -11.01 9.63
C THR A 85 -24.19 -12.38 10.30
N SER A 86 -24.35 -12.43 11.63
CA SER A 86 -24.33 -13.67 12.41
C SER A 86 -25.56 -14.55 12.14
N ALA A 87 -26.74 -13.98 11.92
CA ALA A 87 -27.91 -14.73 11.49
C ALA A 87 -27.74 -15.34 10.08
N LYS A 88 -27.08 -14.61 9.18
CA LYS A 88 -26.85 -15.03 7.79
C LYS A 88 -25.74 -16.06 7.64
N VAL A 89 -24.67 -15.95 8.45
CA VAL A 89 -23.55 -16.93 8.51
C VAL A 89 -23.85 -18.10 9.44
N GLY A 90 -24.55 -17.86 10.54
CA GLY A 90 -24.94 -18.86 11.55
C GLY A 90 -26.22 -19.62 11.20
N GLY A 91 -26.88 -19.27 10.09
CA GLY A 91 -28.03 -19.97 9.54
C GLY A 91 -27.69 -21.44 9.30
N SER A 92 -28.17 -22.29 10.21
CA SER A 92 -28.24 -23.76 10.22
C SER A 92 -27.13 -24.59 10.88
N ARG A 93 -26.01 -24.03 11.40
CA ARG A 93 -24.94 -24.89 11.97
C ARG A 93 -24.39 -24.53 13.35
N TRP A 94 -24.55 -23.29 13.84
CA TRP A 94 -23.90 -22.87 15.10
C TRP A 94 -24.84 -22.69 16.30
N TRP A 95 -26.15 -22.85 16.13
CA TRP A 95 -27.13 -22.81 17.23
C TRP A 95 -27.56 -24.23 17.59
N GLY A 96 -26.85 -24.82 18.56
CA GLY A 96 -27.28 -26.08 19.20
C GLY A 96 -28.29 -25.79 20.31
N GLU A 97 -29.55 -26.21 20.11
CA GLU A 97 -30.59 -26.16 21.12
C GLU A 97 -30.40 -27.31 22.13
N THR A 98 -29.68 -27.07 23.23
CA THR A 98 -29.60 -28.07 24.32
C THR A 98 -30.83 -27.99 25.20
N ARG A 99 -31.60 -29.08 25.26
CA ARG A 99 -32.63 -29.32 26.28
C ARG A 99 -31.98 -29.41 27.67
N GLY A 100 -32.08 -28.31 28.43
CA GLY A 100 -32.31 -28.24 29.89
C GLY A 100 -31.21 -28.70 30.86
N VAL A 101 -30.68 -27.74 31.63
CA VAL A 101 -30.27 -27.97 33.04
C VAL A 101 -31.01 -26.95 33.91
N VAL A 102 -31.75 -27.46 34.91
CA VAL A 102 -32.56 -26.66 35.84
C VAL A 102 -31.64 -26.04 36.89
N VAL A 103 -31.43 -24.73 36.86
CA VAL A 103 -30.85 -24.01 38.01
C VAL A 103 -32.02 -23.42 38.80
N GLY A 104 -32.44 -24.13 39.85
CA GLY A 104 -33.50 -23.65 40.72
C GLY A 104 -33.00 -22.53 41.63
N ALA A 105 -33.70 -21.39 41.63
CA ALA A 105 -33.49 -20.33 42.61
C ALA A 105 -34.28 -20.64 43.89
N LEU A 106 -33.62 -20.55 45.05
CA LEU A 106 -34.24 -20.65 46.37
C LEU A 106 -34.76 -19.27 46.79
N LEU A 107 -36.08 -19.07 46.68
CA LEU A 107 -36.76 -17.92 47.27
C LEU A 107 -37.66 -18.43 48.40
N GLY A 108 -37.32 -18.06 49.64
CA GLY A 108 -38.09 -18.45 50.83
C GLY A 108 -38.04 -19.95 51.17
N GLY A 109 -36.95 -20.65 50.84
CA GLY A 109 -36.75 -22.06 51.21
C GLY A 109 -37.54 -23.08 50.37
N LYS A 110 -38.19 -22.66 49.28
CA LYS A 110 -38.83 -23.56 48.31
C LYS A 110 -38.16 -23.38 46.94
N LEU A 111 -37.83 -24.50 46.31
CA LEU A 111 -37.32 -24.54 44.94
C LEU A 111 -38.48 -24.23 44.00
N VAL A 112 -38.49 -23.05 43.38
CA VAL A 112 -39.46 -22.72 42.32
C VAL A 112 -38.80 -23.00 40.98
N ALA A 113 -39.27 -24.03 40.27
CA ALA A 113 -38.81 -24.33 38.91
C ALA A 113 -39.51 -23.37 37.94
N GLY A 114 -38.76 -22.38 37.44
CA GLY A 114 -39.16 -21.52 36.32
C GLY A 114 -38.39 -21.89 35.07
N VAL A 115 -39.09 -22.10 33.94
CA VAL A 115 -38.45 -22.30 32.62
C VAL A 115 -37.88 -20.96 32.15
N GLY A 116 -36.56 -20.79 32.31
CA GLY A 116 -35.83 -19.64 31.77
C GLY A 116 -34.94 -20.05 30.61
N ALA A 117 -35.16 -19.48 29.42
CA ALA A 117 -34.33 -19.70 28.25
C ALA A 117 -33.03 -18.86 28.34
N GLY A 118 -31.90 -19.50 28.64
CA GLY A 118 -30.57 -18.88 28.60
C GLY A 118 -29.85 -19.18 27.29
N ARG A 119 -29.26 -18.16 26.66
CA ARG A 119 -28.44 -18.28 25.43
C ARG A 119 -26.96 -18.33 25.81
N HIS A 120 -26.22 -19.34 25.35
CA HIS A 120 -24.77 -19.44 25.56
C HIS A 120 -24.04 -19.84 24.27
N CYS A 121 -22.91 -19.18 23.98
CA CYS A 121 -21.99 -19.57 22.91
C CYS A 121 -21.17 -20.79 23.36
N GLN A 122 -21.34 -21.95 22.71
CA GLN A 122 -20.43 -23.09 22.89
C GLN A 122 -19.16 -22.86 22.06
N GLY A 123 -18.03 -22.66 22.74
CA GLY A 123 -16.72 -22.71 22.11
C GLY A 123 -16.37 -24.15 21.74
N GLY A 124 -16.12 -24.42 20.46
CA GLY A 124 -15.65 -25.73 20.01
C GLY A 124 -14.18 -25.94 20.35
N SER A 125 -13.88 -26.98 21.13
CA SER A 125 -12.53 -27.55 21.19
C SER A 125 -12.37 -28.54 20.04
N SER A 126 -11.22 -28.48 19.35
CA SER A 126 -10.69 -29.63 18.61
C SER A 126 -10.39 -30.79 19.56
#